data_AF-A0A432TGI9-F1
#
_entry.id   AF-A0A432TGI9-F1
#
_cell.length_a   1.000
_cell.length_b   1.000
_cell.length_c   1.000
_cell.angle_alpha   90.00
_cell.angle_beta   90.00
_cell.angle_gamma   90.00
#
_symmetry.space_group_name_H-M   'P 1'
#
loop_
_entity.id
_entity.type
_entity.pdbx_description
1 polymer ?
#
loop_
_entity_poly.entity_id
_entity_poly.type
_entity_poly.pdbx_seq_one_letter_code
_entity_poly.pdbx_strand_id
1 'polypeptide(L)'
;MQKIGIKIIDLNKSTPRNIAKTLQSFIIEGDYSIPSIVYQMHNENIIELDVSKEENMPEFISTMGEFDEEEIEYQLYAFVEDKWEQRALDSFDLDRTPEWQLMTIGLVVIGYFVMAFFEIFAIYDWYSMRYELNGILSAVGAVVTAIIPLVGSLFSYWSATELWQWSGSFAFIFYFWYYLPILFLILYFIFWIIKIFYADRWYRFRYSEFN
;
A
#
# COMPACT_ATOMS: atom_id res chain seq x y z
N MET A 1 -16.53 1.92 -5.29
CA MET A 1 -15.65 2.26 -6.42
C MET A 1 -15.82 3.75 -6.67
N GLN A 2 -14.75 4.53 -6.53
CA GLN A 2 -14.81 5.97 -6.76
C GLN A 2 -14.63 6.21 -8.26
N LYS A 3 -15.74 6.53 -8.94
CA LYS A 3 -15.74 6.87 -10.36
C LYS A 3 -15.47 8.36 -10.50
N ILE A 4 -14.47 8.72 -11.29
CA ILE A 4 -14.16 10.11 -11.63
C ILE A 4 -14.43 10.29 -13.11
N GLY A 5 -15.23 11.29 -13.46
CA GLY A 5 -15.45 11.68 -14.84
C GLY A 5 -14.48 12.80 -15.19
N ILE A 6 -13.82 12.71 -16.34
CA ILE A 6 -13.07 13.84 -16.90
C ILE A 6 -13.73 14.30 -18.19
N LYS A 7 -13.86 15.61 -18.34
CA LYS A 7 -14.26 16.24 -19.60
C LYS A 7 -13.17 17.21 -20.03
N ILE A 8 -12.60 17.00 -21.21
CA ILE A 8 -11.63 17.92 -21.82
C ILE A 8 -12.41 18.98 -22.62
N ILE A 9 -12.11 20.26 -22.40
CA ILE A 9 -12.80 21.40 -23.02
C ILE A 9 -12.02 21.91 -24.23
N ASP A 10 -10.69 22.06 -24.11
CA ASP A 10 -9.85 22.52 -25.21
C ASP A 10 -8.69 21.54 -25.48
N LEU A 11 -8.55 21.16 -26.74
CA LEU A 11 -7.53 20.25 -27.27
C LEU A 11 -6.46 20.98 -28.10
N ASN A 12 -6.52 22.32 -28.22
CA ASN A 12 -5.70 23.08 -29.17
C ASN A 12 -4.18 22.99 -28.98
N LYS A 13 -3.71 22.69 -27.76
CA LYS A 13 -2.28 22.80 -27.41
C LYS A 13 -1.53 21.46 -27.37
N SER A 14 -2.23 20.35 -27.17
CA SER A 14 -1.64 19.03 -26.99
C SER A 14 -2.19 18.02 -27.99
N THR A 15 -1.41 16.97 -28.28
CA THR A 15 -1.86 15.95 -29.23
C THR A 15 -2.94 15.09 -28.57
N PRO A 16 -4.18 15.04 -29.08
CA PRO A 16 -5.28 14.28 -28.44
C PRO A 16 -4.93 12.81 -28.20
N ARG A 17 -4.08 12.24 -29.05
CA ARG A 17 -3.59 10.88 -28.92
C ARG A 17 -2.74 10.63 -27.67
N ASN A 18 -1.99 11.64 -27.19
CA ASN A 18 -1.17 11.53 -26.00
C ASN A 18 -2.05 11.58 -24.75
N ILE A 19 -2.96 12.56 -24.66
CA ILE A 19 -3.97 12.65 -23.60
C ILE A 19 -4.76 11.33 -23.50
N ALA A 20 -5.22 10.81 -24.63
CA ALA A 20 -5.98 9.56 -24.66
C ALA A 20 -5.18 8.34 -24.14
N LYS A 21 -3.86 8.28 -24.41
CA LYS A 21 -3.00 7.23 -23.86
C LYS A 21 -2.87 7.35 -22.34
N THR A 22 -2.71 8.58 -21.84
CA THR A 22 -2.61 8.82 -20.40
C THR A 22 -3.93 8.51 -19.70
N LEU A 23 -5.06 8.93 -20.25
CA LEU A 23 -6.38 8.62 -19.68
C LEU A 23 -6.70 7.11 -19.72
N GLN A 24 -6.24 6.40 -20.75
CA GLN A 24 -6.47 4.95 -20.89
C GLN A 24 -5.92 4.15 -19.71
N SER A 25 -4.84 4.58 -19.04
CA SER A 25 -4.29 3.85 -17.89
C SER A 25 -5.23 3.83 -16.68
N PHE A 26 -6.18 4.78 -16.61
CA PHE A 26 -7.16 4.93 -15.53
C PHE A 26 -8.53 4.32 -15.85
N ILE A 27 -8.74 3.74 -17.04
CA ILE A 27 -10.04 3.18 -17.45
C ILE A 27 -10.01 1.66 -17.30
N ILE A 28 -10.90 1.11 -16.47
CA ILE A 28 -10.93 -0.34 -16.15
C ILE A 28 -12.10 -1.06 -16.84
N GLU A 29 -13.22 -0.38 -17.14
CA GLU A 29 -14.43 -1.00 -17.71
C GLU A 29 -14.95 -0.23 -18.94
N GLY A 30 -15.10 -0.91 -20.10
CA GLY A 30 -15.76 -0.44 -21.34
C GLY A 30 -14.89 -0.45 -22.62
N ASP A 31 -15.45 -0.09 -23.78
CA ASP A 31 -14.73 -0.06 -25.08
C ASP A 31 -13.98 1.28 -25.27
N TYR A 32 -12.73 1.30 -24.79
CA TYR A 32 -11.90 2.50 -24.72
C TYR A 32 -10.56 2.30 -25.42
N SER A 33 -10.63 1.86 -26.68
CA SER A 33 -9.53 2.06 -27.62
C SER A 33 -9.16 3.55 -27.67
N ILE A 34 -7.88 3.87 -27.93
CA ILE A 34 -7.43 5.27 -28.07
C ILE A 34 -8.34 6.08 -29.01
N PRO A 35 -8.80 5.56 -30.17
CA PRO A 35 -9.76 6.25 -31.02
C PRO A 35 -11.09 6.58 -30.34
N SER A 36 -11.63 5.68 -29.50
CA SER A 36 -12.86 5.90 -28.73
C SER A 36 -12.70 7.04 -27.73
N ILE A 37 -11.57 7.07 -27.00
CA ILE A 37 -11.27 8.15 -26.05
C ILE A 37 -11.11 9.49 -26.78
N VAL A 38 -10.35 9.51 -27.88
CA VAL A 38 -10.19 10.71 -28.73
C VAL A 38 -11.54 11.21 -29.26
N TYR A 39 -12.41 10.30 -29.69
CA TYR A 39 -13.76 10.64 -30.11
C TYR A 39 -14.58 11.25 -28.98
N GLN A 40 -14.51 10.71 -27.75
CA GLN A 40 -15.20 11.28 -26.61
C GLN A 40 -14.68 12.68 -26.25
N MET A 41 -13.37 12.91 -26.29
CA MET A 41 -12.78 14.23 -26.05
C MET A 41 -13.25 15.26 -27.09
N HIS A 42 -13.24 14.91 -28.39
CA HIS A 42 -13.70 15.82 -29.45
C HIS A 42 -15.18 16.18 -29.35
N ASN A 43 -16.00 15.27 -28.81
CA ASN A 43 -17.42 15.51 -28.59
C ASN A 43 -17.72 16.05 -27.19
N GLU A 44 -16.69 16.44 -26.42
CA GLU A 44 -16.85 17.01 -25.08
C GLU A 44 -17.66 16.11 -24.12
N ASN A 45 -17.58 14.79 -24.33
CA ASN A 45 -18.27 13.80 -23.50
C ASN A 45 -17.46 13.52 -22.23
N ILE A 46 -18.17 13.14 -21.16
CA ILE A 46 -17.55 12.69 -19.91
C ILE A 46 -16.91 11.33 -20.17
N ILE A 47 -15.59 11.25 -19.94
CA ILE A 47 -14.83 10.01 -19.95
C ILE A 47 -14.82 9.47 -18.53
N GLU A 48 -15.37 8.29 -18.33
CA GLU A 48 -15.41 7.63 -17.03
C GLU A 48 -14.07 6.98 -16.73
N LEU A 49 -13.41 7.47 -15.67
CA LEU A 49 -12.16 6.93 -15.14
C LEU A 49 -12.48 6.14 -13.87
N ASP A 50 -11.90 4.94 -13.78
CA ASP A 50 -11.97 4.10 -12.61
C ASP A 50 -10.67 4.23 -11.81
N VAL A 51 -10.66 5.18 -10.88
CA VAL A 51 -9.59 5.34 -9.89
C VAL A 51 -9.80 4.46 -8.66
N SER A 52 -10.73 3.48 -8.70
CA SER A 52 -11.04 2.63 -7.53
C SER A 52 -9.88 1.76 -7.07
N LYS A 53 -8.87 1.54 -7.92
CA LYS A 53 -7.58 1.04 -7.45
C LYS A 53 -6.87 2.21 -6.79
N GLU A 54 -6.91 2.27 -5.46
CA GLU A 54 -6.18 3.25 -4.62
C GLU A 54 -4.71 3.42 -5.06
N GLU A 55 -4.10 2.40 -5.67
CA GLU A 55 -2.75 2.45 -6.27
C GLU A 55 -2.59 3.44 -7.44
N ASN A 56 -3.66 3.80 -8.15
CA ASN A 56 -3.65 4.67 -9.33
C ASN A 56 -3.93 6.15 -8.99
N MET A 57 -4.31 6.46 -7.75
CA MET A 57 -4.68 7.81 -7.34
C MET A 57 -3.52 8.81 -7.30
N PRO A 58 -2.31 8.46 -6.83
CA PRO A 58 -1.15 9.34 -6.94
C PRO A 58 -0.76 9.63 -8.39
N GLU A 59 -0.88 8.63 -9.27
CA GLU A 59 -0.62 8.75 -10.70
C GLU A 59 -1.64 9.68 -11.38
N PHE A 60 -2.91 9.62 -10.95
CA PHE A 60 -3.96 10.51 -11.42
C PHE A 60 -3.71 11.97 -11.01
N ILE A 61 -3.36 12.24 -9.74
CA ILE A 61 -3.02 13.60 -9.28
C ILE A 61 -1.84 14.16 -10.07
N SER A 62 -0.79 13.36 -10.26
CA SER A 62 0.38 13.77 -11.07
C SER A 62 -0.03 14.12 -12.50
N THR A 63 -0.90 13.31 -13.11
CA THR A 63 -1.39 13.55 -14.48
C THR A 63 -2.21 14.83 -14.58
N MET A 64 -3.07 15.12 -13.61
CA MET A 64 -3.83 16.39 -13.59
C MET A 64 -2.90 17.59 -13.42
N GLY A 65 -1.84 17.47 -12.61
CA GLY A 65 -0.79 18.47 -12.51
C GLY A 65 -0.06 18.72 -13.84
N GLU A 66 0.27 17.66 -14.59
CA GLU A 66 0.83 17.78 -15.95
C GLU A 66 -0.14 18.48 -16.91
N PHE A 67 -1.45 18.23 -16.80
CA PHE A 67 -2.46 18.90 -17.62
C PHE A 67 -2.56 20.39 -17.31
N ASP A 68 -2.46 20.77 -16.03
CA ASP A 68 -2.40 22.17 -15.62
C ASP A 68 -1.13 22.87 -16.17
N GLU A 69 0.03 22.18 -16.15
CA GLU A 69 1.28 22.69 -16.73
C GLU A 69 1.22 22.83 -18.27
N GLU A 70 0.56 21.90 -18.96
CA GLU A 70 0.34 21.94 -20.41
C GLU A 70 -0.80 22.89 -20.83
N GLU A 71 -1.41 23.61 -19.87
CA GLU A 71 -2.54 24.52 -20.08
C GLU A 71 -3.73 23.84 -20.78
N ILE A 72 -3.99 22.57 -20.46
CA ILE A 72 -5.14 21.80 -20.96
C ILE A 72 -6.36 22.17 -20.11
N GLU A 73 -7.42 22.67 -20.75
CA GLU A 73 -8.66 22.95 -20.03
C GLU A 73 -9.48 21.67 -19.81
N TYR A 74 -9.71 21.30 -18.55
CA TYR A 74 -10.52 20.13 -18.18
C TYR A 74 -11.48 20.43 -17.02
N GLN A 75 -12.50 19.57 -16.89
CA GLN A 75 -13.43 19.55 -15.78
C GLN A 75 -13.50 18.14 -15.19
N LEU A 76 -13.49 18.08 -13.85
CA LEU A 76 -13.62 16.85 -13.10
C LEU A 76 -15.03 16.70 -12.54
N TYR A 77 -15.51 15.46 -12.55
CA TYR A 77 -16.84 15.08 -12.09
C TYR A 77 -16.73 13.92 -11.10
N ALA A 78 -17.47 13.99 -10.00
CA ALA A 78 -17.66 12.88 -9.08
C ALA A 78 -19.02 12.22 -9.34
N PHE A 79 -19.06 10.89 -9.30
CA PHE A 79 -20.31 10.16 -9.38
C PHE A 79 -20.95 10.03 -7.99
N VAL A 80 -22.04 10.77 -7.75
CA VAL A 80 -22.75 10.84 -6.46
C VAL A 80 -24.25 10.69 -6.71
N GLU A 81 -24.90 9.76 -6.00
CA GLU A 81 -26.35 9.52 -6.09
C GLU A 81 -26.86 9.37 -7.55
N ASP A 82 -26.16 8.53 -8.33
CA ASP A 82 -26.45 8.27 -9.76
C ASP A 82 -26.36 9.49 -10.68
N LYS A 83 -25.64 10.54 -10.26
CA LYS A 83 -25.42 11.77 -11.04
C LYS A 83 -23.95 12.18 -11.05
N TRP A 84 -23.56 12.83 -12.13
CA TRP A 84 -22.24 13.45 -12.25
C TRP A 84 -22.30 14.89 -11.71
N GLU A 85 -21.52 15.15 -10.66
CA GLU A 85 -21.38 16.48 -10.07
C GLU A 85 -19.99 17.02 -10.35
N GLN A 86 -19.89 18.23 -10.91
CA GLN A 86 -18.61 18.89 -11.11
C GLN A 86 -17.96 19.21 -9.76
N ARG A 87 -16.68 18.86 -9.62
CA ARG A 87 -15.91 19.03 -8.38
C ARG A 87 -14.49 19.47 -8.68
N ALA A 88 -13.89 20.22 -7.75
CA ALA A 88 -12.48 20.59 -7.83
C ALA A 88 -11.60 19.38 -7.44
N LEU A 89 -10.38 19.29 -7.96
CA LEU A 89 -9.44 18.20 -7.67
C LEU A 89 -9.27 17.97 -6.17
N ASP A 90 -9.06 19.03 -5.39
CA ASP A 90 -8.87 18.99 -3.93
C ASP A 90 -10.10 18.50 -3.15
N SER A 91 -11.28 18.50 -3.77
CA SER A 91 -12.52 18.02 -3.14
C SER A 91 -12.78 16.53 -3.36
N PHE A 92 -11.99 15.90 -4.22
CA PHE A 92 -11.92 14.44 -4.26
C PHE A 92 -11.06 14.01 -3.07
N ASP A 93 -11.58 13.11 -2.23
CA ASP A 93 -10.88 12.58 -1.06
C ASP A 93 -9.80 11.58 -1.51
N LEU A 94 -8.74 12.13 -2.12
CA LEU A 94 -7.74 11.35 -2.84
C LEU A 94 -6.53 10.92 -1.99
N ASP A 95 -6.43 11.40 -0.74
CA ASP A 95 -5.29 11.15 0.15
C ASP A 95 -5.51 9.98 1.12
N ARG A 96 -6.48 9.10 0.85
CA ARG A 96 -6.79 8.00 1.77
C ARG A 96 -5.72 6.92 1.74
N THR A 97 -5.10 6.70 2.90
CA THR A 97 -4.33 5.47 3.14
C THR A 97 -5.28 4.27 3.05
N PRO A 98 -4.95 3.24 2.25
CA PRO A 98 -5.78 2.05 2.14
C PRO A 98 -6.17 1.46 3.50
N GLU A 99 -7.46 1.13 3.69
CA GLU A 99 -7.96 0.62 4.98
C GLU A 99 -7.20 -0.63 5.45
N TRP A 100 -6.80 -1.49 4.51
CA TRP A 100 -6.03 -2.69 4.80
C TRP A 100 -4.64 -2.38 5.38
N GLN A 101 -4.01 -1.26 4.99
CA GLN A 101 -2.72 -0.85 5.53
C GLN A 101 -2.88 -0.42 6.99
N LEU A 102 -3.90 0.38 7.29
CA LEU A 102 -4.22 0.80 8.66
C LEU A 102 -4.52 -0.42 9.55
N MET A 103 -5.32 -1.37 9.05
CA MET A 103 -5.62 -2.61 9.76
C MET A 103 -4.36 -3.46 9.98
N THR A 104 -3.49 -3.58 8.98
CA THR A 104 -2.23 -4.34 9.07
C THR A 104 -1.28 -3.73 10.11
N ILE A 105 -1.08 -2.40 10.06
CA ILE A 105 -0.26 -1.69 11.04
C ILE A 105 -0.82 -1.87 12.45
N GLY A 106 -2.14 -1.72 12.62
CA GLY A 106 -2.81 -1.93 13.90
C GLY A 106 -2.59 -3.34 14.47
N LEU A 107 -2.77 -4.37 13.63
CA LEU A 107 -2.53 -5.77 14.02
C LEU A 107 -1.08 -6.03 14.40
N VAL A 108 -0.11 -5.47 13.68
CA VAL A 108 1.32 -5.58 14.02
C VAL A 108 1.62 -4.96 15.37
N VAL A 109 1.13 -3.75 15.62
CA VAL A 109 1.36 -3.04 16.88
C VAL A 109 0.78 -3.83 18.06
N ILE A 110 -0.47 -4.30 17.94
CA ILE A 110 -1.11 -5.11 18.99
C ILE A 110 -0.35 -6.43 19.18
N GLY A 111 -0.01 -7.12 18.10
CA GLY A 111 0.77 -8.35 18.14
C GLY A 111 2.11 -8.17 18.84
N TYR A 112 2.82 -7.07 18.54
CA TYR A 112 4.08 -6.73 19.18
C TYR A 112 3.95 -6.54 20.69
N PHE A 113 2.93 -5.81 21.16
CA PHE A 113 2.70 -5.64 22.59
C PHE A 113 2.39 -6.94 23.31
N VAL A 114 1.54 -7.78 22.72
CA VAL A 114 1.19 -9.09 23.29
C VAL A 114 2.43 -9.99 23.35
N MET A 115 3.24 -9.99 22.28
CA MET A 115 4.42 -10.82 22.22
C MET A 115 5.51 -10.33 23.16
N ALA A 116 5.76 -9.02 23.26
CA ALA A 116 6.69 -8.45 24.22
C ALA A 116 6.36 -8.88 25.66
N PHE A 117 5.07 -8.97 26.01
CA PHE A 117 4.66 -9.48 27.32
C PHE A 117 5.11 -10.93 27.54
N PHE A 118 4.90 -11.84 26.57
CA PHE A 118 5.36 -13.22 26.67
C PHE A 118 6.89 -13.35 26.66
N GLU A 119 7.56 -12.55 25.82
CA GLU A 119 9.01 -12.52 25.72
C GLU A 119 9.66 -12.12 27.05
N ILE A 120 9.09 -11.18 27.80
CA ILE A 120 9.61 -10.79 29.13
C ILE A 120 9.70 -11.99 30.07
N PHE A 121 8.70 -12.87 30.12
CA PHE A 121 8.75 -14.06 30.99
C PHE A 121 9.80 -15.06 30.51
N ALA A 122 9.83 -15.34 29.20
CA ALA A 122 10.79 -16.27 28.64
C ALA A 122 12.23 -15.79 28.86
N ILE A 123 12.51 -14.50 28.66
CA ILE A 123 13.84 -13.91 28.86
C ILE A 123 14.19 -13.84 30.36
N TYR A 124 13.22 -13.56 31.22
CA TYR A 124 13.44 -13.59 32.66
C TYR A 124 13.88 -14.99 33.13
N ASP A 125 13.19 -16.03 32.68
CA ASP A 125 13.56 -17.42 32.98
C ASP A 125 14.95 -17.74 32.42
N TRP A 126 15.27 -17.24 31.22
CA TRP A 126 16.60 -17.38 30.65
C TRP A 126 17.67 -16.74 31.54
N TYR A 127 17.50 -15.49 31.94
CA TYR A 127 18.47 -14.78 32.78
C TYR A 127 18.62 -15.39 34.17
N SER A 128 17.52 -15.83 34.78
CA SER A 128 17.53 -16.43 36.11
C SER A 128 18.06 -17.86 36.14
N MET A 129 17.68 -18.70 35.19
CA MET A 129 18.08 -20.12 35.21
C MET A 129 19.40 -20.37 34.52
N ARG A 130 19.73 -19.62 33.46
CA ARG A 130 20.96 -19.84 32.67
C ARG A 130 22.15 -19.05 33.20
N TYR A 131 21.92 -17.82 33.64
CA TYR A 131 22.97 -16.90 34.10
C TYR A 131 22.94 -16.62 35.59
N GLU A 132 22.02 -17.25 36.33
CA GLU A 132 21.86 -17.07 37.79
C GLU A 132 21.63 -15.61 38.22
N LEU A 133 21.22 -14.76 37.28
CA LEU A 133 20.83 -13.39 37.57
C LEU A 133 19.43 -13.45 38.16
N ASN A 134 19.28 -13.14 39.43
CA ASN A 134 18.00 -13.28 40.13
C ASN A 134 17.38 -11.93 40.49
N GLY A 135 16.06 -11.91 40.61
CA GLY A 135 15.30 -10.76 41.10
C GLY A 135 15.23 -9.59 40.11
N ILE A 136 15.32 -8.37 40.63
CA ILE A 136 15.02 -7.13 39.89
C ILE A 136 15.94 -6.95 38.67
N LEU A 137 17.20 -7.34 38.77
CA LEU A 137 18.16 -7.19 37.66
C LEU A 137 17.73 -7.99 36.42
N SER A 138 17.23 -9.21 36.60
CA SER A 138 16.73 -10.02 35.49
C SER A 138 15.41 -9.52 34.96
N ALA A 139 14.53 -8.99 35.82
CA ALA A 139 13.28 -8.38 35.38
C ALA A 139 13.55 -7.15 34.50
N VAL A 140 14.44 -6.25 34.94
CA VAL A 140 14.83 -5.07 34.16
C VAL A 140 15.52 -5.47 32.85
N GLY A 141 16.46 -6.42 32.93
CA GLY A 141 17.13 -6.96 31.76
C GLY A 141 16.15 -7.57 30.76
N ALA A 142 15.20 -8.37 31.22
CA ALA A 142 14.21 -9.01 30.36
C ALA A 142 13.32 -7.99 29.64
N VAL A 143 12.89 -6.93 30.33
CA VAL A 143 12.14 -5.83 29.71
C VAL A 143 12.96 -5.12 28.64
N VAL A 144 14.21 -4.74 28.94
CA VAL A 144 15.08 -4.07 27.97
C VAL A 144 15.32 -4.95 26.74
N THR A 145 15.57 -6.24 26.95
CA THR A 145 15.84 -7.19 25.88
C THR A 145 14.59 -7.49 25.03
N ALA A 146 13.42 -7.63 25.65
CA ALA A 146 12.13 -7.84 24.95
C ALA A 146 11.73 -6.64 24.07
N ILE A 147 12.17 -5.43 24.40
CA ILE A 147 11.92 -4.24 23.57
C ILE A 147 12.76 -4.24 22.29
N ILE A 148 13.85 -5.01 22.24
CA ILE A 148 14.69 -5.12 21.05
C ILE A 148 14.15 -6.28 20.21
N PRO A 149 13.43 -6.05 19.10
CA PRO A 149 12.55 -7.06 18.52
C PRO A 149 13.25 -8.41 18.28
N LEU A 150 14.20 -8.47 17.35
CA LEU A 150 14.84 -9.73 16.96
C LEU A 150 15.63 -10.36 18.12
N VAL A 151 16.18 -9.55 19.01
CA VAL A 151 16.96 -10.04 20.15
C VAL A 151 16.02 -10.67 21.18
N GLY A 152 14.92 -9.99 21.54
CA GLY A 152 13.88 -10.48 22.43
C GLY A 152 13.31 -11.81 21.96
N SER A 153 12.94 -11.91 20.68
CA SER A 153 12.43 -13.15 20.09
C SER A 153 13.45 -14.28 20.09
N LEU A 154 14.74 -14.00 19.86
CA LEU A 154 15.80 -15.02 19.90
C LEU A 154 16.02 -15.58 21.31
N PHE A 155 16.14 -14.71 22.31
CA PHE A 155 16.31 -15.13 23.70
C PHE A 155 15.07 -15.89 24.21
N SER A 156 13.89 -15.44 23.82
CA SER A 156 12.63 -16.11 24.18
C SER A 156 12.49 -17.47 23.50
N TYR A 157 12.91 -17.57 22.24
CA TYR A 157 13.00 -18.84 21.51
C TYR A 157 13.94 -19.81 22.21
N TRP A 158 15.16 -19.40 22.56
CA TRP A 158 16.11 -20.26 23.28
C TRP A 158 15.56 -20.72 24.61
N SER A 159 15.00 -19.79 25.39
CA SER A 159 14.34 -20.11 26.65
C SER A 159 13.24 -21.15 26.49
N ALA A 160 12.33 -20.96 25.53
CA ALA A 160 11.25 -21.90 25.31
C ALA A 160 11.74 -23.28 24.84
N THR A 161 12.78 -23.34 23.99
CA THR A 161 13.31 -24.61 23.51
C THR A 161 14.16 -25.37 24.53
N GLU A 162 14.97 -24.67 25.31
CA GLU A 162 15.93 -25.30 26.23
C GLU A 162 15.37 -25.46 27.65
N LEU A 163 14.61 -24.48 28.15
CA LEU A 163 14.07 -24.49 29.51
C LEU A 163 12.65 -25.05 29.54
N TRP A 164 11.77 -24.59 28.64
CA TRP A 164 10.38 -25.05 28.61
C TRP A 164 10.17 -26.30 27.73
N GLN A 165 11.23 -26.76 27.07
CA GLN A 165 11.23 -27.96 26.21
C GLN A 165 10.17 -27.94 25.10
N TRP A 166 9.83 -26.74 24.62
CA TRP A 166 8.96 -26.61 23.46
C TRP A 166 9.66 -27.14 22.22
N SER A 167 8.88 -27.71 21.28
CA SER A 167 9.45 -28.06 19.98
C SER A 167 9.96 -26.81 19.26
N GLY A 168 11.12 -26.91 18.61
CA GLY A 168 11.75 -25.78 17.92
C GLY A 168 10.82 -25.12 16.88
N SER A 169 10.06 -25.91 16.12
CA SER A 169 9.10 -25.38 15.16
C SER A 169 7.98 -24.59 15.82
N PHE A 170 7.46 -25.07 16.96
CA PHE A 170 6.41 -24.36 17.70
C PHE A 170 6.94 -23.05 18.30
N ALA A 171 8.10 -23.08 18.96
CA ALA A 171 8.73 -21.90 19.54
C ALA A 171 9.07 -20.86 18.45
N PHE A 172 9.57 -21.30 17.29
CA PHE A 172 9.87 -20.40 16.18
C PHE A 172 8.61 -19.69 15.67
N ILE A 173 7.52 -20.43 15.41
CA ILE A 173 6.28 -19.80 14.95
C ILE A 173 5.76 -18.84 16.03
N PHE A 174 5.74 -19.25 17.29
CA PHE A 174 5.21 -18.45 18.39
C PHE A 174 5.95 -17.13 18.60
N TYR A 175 7.29 -17.11 18.54
CA TYR A 175 8.07 -15.88 18.75
C TYR A 175 8.37 -15.07 17.49
N PHE A 176 8.10 -15.60 16.29
CA PHE A 176 8.44 -14.89 15.04
C PHE A 176 7.24 -14.59 14.11
N TRP A 177 6.03 -15.09 14.38
CA TRP A 177 4.89 -14.86 13.49
C TRP A 177 4.54 -13.37 13.31
N TYR A 178 4.72 -12.56 14.35
CA TYR A 178 4.35 -11.15 14.33
C TYR A 178 5.24 -10.28 13.42
N TYR A 179 6.36 -10.83 12.92
CA TYR A 179 7.17 -10.19 11.87
C TYR A 179 6.63 -10.41 10.46
N LEU A 180 5.73 -11.38 10.25
CA LEU A 180 5.20 -11.68 8.93
C LEU A 180 4.52 -10.48 8.25
N PRO A 181 3.71 -9.66 8.94
CA PRO A 181 3.10 -8.51 8.27
C PRO A 181 4.13 -7.42 7.95
N ILE A 182 5.21 -7.27 8.74
CA ILE A 182 6.32 -6.36 8.41
C ILE A 182 7.02 -6.85 7.14
N LEU A 183 7.30 -8.15 7.05
CA LEU A 183 7.86 -8.76 5.84
C LEU A 183 6.95 -8.54 4.63
N PHE A 184 5.64 -8.70 4.81
CA PHE A 184 4.65 -8.41 3.76
C PHE A 184 4.70 -6.96 3.30
N LEU A 185 4.76 -5.99 4.22
CA LEU A 185 4.90 -4.57 3.87
C LEU A 185 6.19 -4.30 3.08
N ILE A 186 7.32 -4.88 3.51
CA ILE A 186 8.60 -4.75 2.79
C ILE A 186 8.46 -5.30 1.36
N LEU A 187 7.90 -6.49 1.20
CA LEU A 187 7.67 -7.11 -0.12
C LEU A 187 6.71 -6.26 -0.98
N TYR A 188 5.67 -5.70 -0.39
CA TYR A 188 4.74 -4.79 -1.05
C TYR A 188 5.45 -3.52 -1.54
N PHE A 189 6.28 -2.89 -0.72
CA PHE A 189 7.08 -1.72 -1.14
C PHE A 189 8.07 -2.07 -2.25
N ILE A 190 8.76 -3.21 -2.15
CA ILE A 190 9.67 -3.68 -3.20
C ILE A 190 8.90 -3.89 -4.51
N PHE A 191 7.74 -4.54 -4.45
CA PHE A 191 6.88 -4.75 -5.61
C PHE A 191 6.43 -3.43 -6.22
N TRP A 192 6.03 -2.46 -5.40
CA TRP A 192 5.60 -1.15 -5.85
C TRP A 192 6.74 -0.36 -6.52
N ILE A 193 7.94 -0.39 -5.94
CA ILE A 193 9.16 0.19 -6.53
C ILE A 193 9.43 -0.46 -7.90
N ILE A 194 9.38 -1.79 -7.99
CA ILE A 194 9.54 -2.51 -9.27
C ILE A 194 8.46 -2.09 -10.26
N LYS A 195 7.20 -1.98 -9.84
CA LYS A 195 6.09 -1.55 -10.69
C LYS A 195 6.36 -0.16 -11.28
N ILE A 196 6.87 0.79 -10.48
CA ILE A 196 7.21 2.14 -10.94
C ILE A 196 8.34 2.11 -11.95
N PHE A 197 9.47 1.48 -11.62
CA PHE A 197 10.63 1.44 -12.52
C PHE A 197 10.35 0.72 -13.84
N TYR A 198 9.40 -0.22 -13.84
CA TYR A 198 9.05 -1.02 -15.01
C TYR A 198 7.65 -0.71 -15.55
N ALA A 199 7.00 0.39 -15.14
CA ALA A 199 5.60 0.69 -15.50
C ALA A 199 5.38 0.63 -17.03
N ASP A 200 6.28 1.25 -17.78
CA ASP A 200 6.26 1.28 -19.25
C ASP A 200 6.50 -0.11 -19.89
N ARG A 201 7.30 -0.99 -19.27
CA ARG A 201 7.47 -2.38 -19.75
C ARG A 201 6.31 -3.29 -19.38
N TRP A 202 5.76 -3.15 -18.17
CA TRP A 202 4.60 -3.92 -17.72
C TRP A 202 3.35 -3.58 -18.53
N TYR A 203 3.18 -2.31 -18.90
CA TYR A 203 2.12 -1.86 -19.79
C TYR A 203 2.19 -2.57 -21.16
N ARG A 204 3.38 -2.59 -21.78
CA ARG A 204 3.63 -3.29 -23.05
C ARG A 204 3.54 -4.82 -22.95
N PHE A 205 3.81 -5.39 -21.78
CA PHE A 205 3.69 -6.83 -21.55
C PHE A 205 2.23 -7.27 -21.37
N ARG A 206 1.41 -6.44 -20.72
CA ARG A 206 0.00 -6.74 -20.43
C ARG A 206 -0.92 -6.48 -21.62
N TYR A 207 -0.59 -5.50 -22.45
CA TYR A 207 -1.32 -5.17 -23.66
C TYR A 207 -0.41 -5.38 -24.88
N SER A 208 -0.35 -6.62 -25.37
CA SER A 208 0.45 -6.99 -26.53
C SER A 208 0.06 -6.27 -27.82
N GLU A 209 -1.11 -5.63 -27.82
CA GLU A 209 -1.67 -4.81 -28.90
C GLU A 209 -0.86 -3.53 -29.19
N PHE A 210 0.07 -3.17 -28.30
CA PHE A 210 0.94 -2.00 -28.42
C PHE A 210 2.41 -2.35 -28.77
N ASN A 211 2.71 -3.62 -29.07
CA ASN A 211 3.97 -4.03 -29.73
C ASN A 211 3.77 -4.12 -31.24
#